data_AF-A0A3P9PSX3-F1
#
_entry.id   AF-A0A3P9PSX3-F1
#
_cell.length_a   1.000
_cell.length_b   1.000
_cell.length_c   1.000
_cell.angle_alpha   90.00
_cell.angle_beta   90.00
_cell.angle_gamma   90.00
#
_symmetry.space_group_name_H-M   'P 1'
#
loop_
_entity.id
_entity.type
_entity.pdbx_description
1 polymer ?
#
loop_
_entity_poly.entity_id
_entity_poly.type
_entity_poly.pdbx_seq_one_letter_code
_entity_poly.pdbx_strand_id
1 'polypeptide(L)'
;MPGSSPASSKARVYTDVNTQKNREYWDYDAHVPNWSNQDNYQLVRKLGRGKYSEVFEAINITNNEKVVVKILKKTTKTTKLKVQETLQGQL
;
A
#
# COMPACT_ATOMS: atom_id res chain seq x y z
N MET A 1 32.75 -29.12 2.60
CA MET A 1 33.12 -27.74 2.19
C MET A 1 32.06 -26.80 2.74
N PRO A 2 32.36 -25.92 3.71
CA PRO A 2 31.40 -24.91 4.13
C PRO A 2 31.27 -23.87 3.00
N GLY A 3 30.06 -23.67 2.47
CA GLY A 3 29.80 -22.70 1.40
C GLY A 3 30.04 -21.28 1.90
N SER A 4 30.81 -20.48 1.15
CA SER A 4 31.05 -19.07 1.47
C SER A 4 29.73 -18.31 1.51
N SER A 5 29.44 -17.62 2.62
CA SER A 5 28.31 -16.70 2.68
C SER A 5 28.45 -15.61 1.61
N PRO A 6 27.37 -15.25 0.90
CA PRO A 6 27.43 -14.20 -0.10
C PRO A 6 27.88 -12.88 0.54
N ALA A 7 28.78 -12.15 -0.14
CA ALA A 7 29.27 -10.86 0.32
C ALA A 7 28.10 -9.86 0.48
N SER A 8 28.16 -9.04 1.54
CA SER A 8 27.13 -8.04 1.82
C SER A 8 27.08 -6.97 0.72
N SER A 9 25.88 -6.60 0.29
CA SER A 9 25.67 -5.52 -0.69
C SER A 9 24.85 -4.38 -0.07
N LYS A 10 25.18 -3.14 -0.43
CA LYS A 10 24.45 -1.94 -0.03
C LYS A 10 24.01 -1.17 -1.27
N ALA A 11 22.85 -0.51 -1.20
CA ALA A 11 22.38 0.36 -2.26
C ALA A 11 23.37 1.52 -2.47
N ARG A 12 23.64 1.88 -3.73
CA ARG A 12 24.55 3.00 -4.08
C ARG A 12 23.96 4.37 -3.74
N VAL A 13 22.64 4.46 -3.69
CA VAL A 13 21.87 5.66 -3.39
C VAL A 13 20.71 5.31 -2.47
N TYR A 14 20.27 6.26 -1.65
CA TYR A 14 19.22 6.10 -0.64
C TYR A 14 19.50 5.02 0.43
N THR A 15 20.78 4.73 0.70
CA THR A 15 21.24 3.63 1.55
C THR A 15 20.63 3.65 2.96
N ASP A 16 20.57 4.83 3.57
CA ASP A 16 20.19 4.99 4.99
C ASP A 16 18.91 5.83 5.18
N VAL A 17 18.12 6.02 4.12
CA VAL A 17 16.96 6.93 4.15
C VAL A 17 15.94 6.53 5.21
N ASN A 18 15.67 5.23 5.36
CA ASN A 18 14.73 4.75 6.38
C ASN A 18 15.26 4.95 7.80
N THR A 19 16.58 4.88 7.99
CA THR A 19 17.26 5.08 9.28
C THR A 19 17.21 6.54 9.74
N GLN A 20 17.17 7.48 8.79
CA GLN A 20 17.05 8.92 9.04
C GLN A 20 15.60 9.38 9.30
N LYS A 21 14.61 8.52 9.06
CA LYS A 21 13.20 8.80 9.29
C LYS A 21 12.74 8.21 10.62
N ASN A 22 11.70 8.80 11.20
CA ASN A 22 11.10 8.28 12.42
C ASN A 22 10.56 6.86 12.20
N ARG A 23 10.49 6.08 13.28
CA ARG A 23 10.09 4.68 13.24
C ARG A 23 8.74 4.45 12.56
N GLU A 24 7.78 5.36 12.74
CA GLU A 24 6.44 5.32 12.17
C GLU A 24 6.42 5.38 10.63
N TYR A 25 7.54 5.79 10.01
CA TYR A 25 7.69 5.87 8.56
C TYR A 25 7.84 4.49 7.93
N TRP A 26 8.65 3.60 8.54
CA TRP A 26 9.01 2.30 7.96
C TRP A 26 8.43 1.11 8.74
N ASP A 27 8.07 1.29 10.02
CA ASP A 27 7.48 0.23 10.85
C ASP A 27 6.01 0.03 10.49
N TYR A 28 5.80 -0.72 9.41
CA TYR A 28 4.47 -1.01 8.87
C TYR A 28 3.62 -1.87 9.81
N ASP A 29 4.24 -2.70 10.65
CA ASP A 29 3.53 -3.61 11.55
C ASP A 29 2.87 -2.86 12.72
N ALA A 30 3.47 -1.74 13.14
CA ALA A 30 2.91 -0.86 14.17
C ALA A 30 1.82 0.10 13.66
N HIS A 31 1.57 0.17 12.35
CA HIS A 31 0.64 1.14 11.78
C HIS A 31 -0.83 0.68 11.87
N VAL A 32 -1.68 1.51 12.47
CA VAL A 32 -3.13 1.32 12.53
C VAL A 32 -3.80 2.23 11.49
N PRO A 33 -4.28 1.69 10.35
CA PRO A 33 -4.95 2.50 9.33
C PRO A 33 -6.31 3.00 9.82
N ASN A 34 -6.63 4.24 9.46
CA ASN A 34 -7.98 4.78 9.66
C ASN A 34 -8.89 4.34 8.50
N TRP A 35 -9.90 3.53 8.80
CA TRP A 35 -10.82 3.01 7.78
C TRP A 35 -12.03 3.94 7.62
N SER A 36 -12.27 4.43 6.41
CA SER A 36 -13.52 5.11 6.06
C SER A 36 -14.67 4.12 5.89
N ASN A 37 -15.91 4.59 6.02
CA ASN A 37 -17.09 3.75 5.76
C ASN A 37 -17.13 3.29 4.29
N GLN A 38 -17.15 1.98 4.07
CA GLN A 38 -17.22 1.39 2.72
C GLN A 38 -18.59 1.60 2.07
N ASP A 39 -19.65 1.75 2.87
CA ASP A 39 -21.02 1.94 2.37
C ASP A 39 -21.19 3.26 1.60
N ASN A 40 -20.21 4.17 1.69
CA ASN A 40 -20.16 5.40 0.91
C ASN A 40 -19.85 5.18 -0.58
N TYR A 41 -19.52 3.95 -1.00
CA TYR A 41 -19.10 3.66 -2.37
C TYR A 41 -19.96 2.58 -3.01
N GLN A 42 -20.56 2.91 -4.15
CA GLN A 42 -21.34 1.98 -4.94
C GLN A 42 -20.53 1.50 -6.15
N LEU A 43 -20.31 0.19 -6.26
CA LEU A 43 -19.61 -0.40 -7.41
C LEU A 43 -20.49 -0.34 -8.66
N VAL A 44 -19.90 0.11 -9.77
CA VAL A 44 -20.57 0.22 -11.07
C VAL A 44 -20.20 -0.96 -11.95
N ARG A 45 -18.91 -1.15 -12.22
CA ARG A 45 -18.42 -2.24 -13.08
C ARG A 45 -16.99 -2.63 -12.74
N LYS A 46 -16.62 -3.85 -13.10
CA LYS A 46 -15.25 -4.34 -12.96
C LYS A 46 -14.37 -3.73 -14.05
N LEU A 47 -13.21 -3.20 -13.64
CA LEU A 47 -12.18 -2.67 -14.55
C LEU A 47 -11.08 -3.69 -14.82
N GLY A 48 -10.74 -4.52 -13.83
CA GLY A 48 -9.66 -5.49 -14.00
C GLY A 48 -9.47 -6.45 -12.83
N ARG A 49 -8.62 -7.45 -13.05
CA ARG A 49 -8.25 -8.47 -12.07
C ARG A 49 -6.74 -8.65 -12.05
N GLY A 50 -6.13 -8.43 -10.90
CA GLY A 50 -4.72 -8.72 -10.65
C GLY A 50 -4.53 -9.99 -9.81
N LYS A 51 -3.28 -10.40 -9.63
CA LYS A 51 -2.90 -11.51 -8.73
C LYS A 51 -3.43 -11.28 -7.31
N TYR A 52 -3.29 -10.04 -6.81
CA TYR A 52 -3.57 -9.69 -5.40
C TYR A 52 -4.80 -8.80 -5.20
N SER A 53 -5.47 -8.36 -6.26
CA SER A 53 -6.58 -7.41 -6.13
C SER A 53 -7.58 -7.52 -7.27
N GLU A 54 -8.76 -6.95 -7.05
CA GLU A 54 -9.79 -6.70 -8.06
C GLU A 54 -10.07 -5.19 -8.08
N VAL A 55 -10.25 -4.64 -9.28
CA VAL A 55 -10.40 -3.19 -9.48
C VAL A 55 -11.75 -2.92 -10.12
N PHE A 56 -12.47 -1.94 -9.58
CA PHE A 56 -13.82 -1.56 -9.96
C PHE A 56 -13.92 -0.04 -10.19
N GLU A 57 -14.75 0.37 -11.15
CA GLU A 57 -15.29 1.72 -11.20
C GLU A 57 -16.41 1.80 -10.16
N ALA A 58 -16.45 2.89 -9.40
CA ALA A 58 -17.45 3.12 -8.38
C ALA A 58 -17.86 4.60 -8.36
N ILE A 59 -18.97 4.89 -7.69
CA ILE A 59 -19.43 6.25 -7.41
C ILE A 59 -19.39 6.45 -5.90
N ASN A 60 -18.80 7.55 -5.46
CA ASN A 60 -18.92 8.01 -4.08
C ASN A 60 -20.29 8.67 -3.91
N ILE A 61 -21.16 8.10 -3.08
CA ILE A 61 -22.54 8.54 -2.94
C ILE A 61 -22.65 9.87 -2.18
N THR A 62 -21.61 10.29 -1.45
CA THR A 62 -21.65 11.53 -0.64
C THR A 62 -21.44 12.78 -1.49
N ASN A 63 -20.68 12.68 -2.57
CA ASN A 63 -20.34 13.81 -3.46
C ASN A 63 -20.60 13.52 -4.94
N ASN A 64 -21.14 12.34 -5.26
CA ASN A 64 -21.45 11.87 -6.61
C ASN A 64 -20.25 11.82 -7.57
N GLU A 65 -19.04 11.68 -7.05
CA GLU A 65 -17.82 11.60 -7.86
C GLU A 65 -17.52 10.17 -8.31
N LYS A 66 -16.99 10.03 -9.52
CA LYS A 66 -16.48 8.76 -10.04
C LYS A 66 -15.12 8.47 -9.43
N VAL A 67 -14.97 7.28 -8.87
CA VAL A 67 -13.74 6.81 -8.22
C VAL A 67 -13.40 5.38 -8.67
N VAL A 68 -12.17 4.96 -8.36
CA VAL A 68 -11.71 3.59 -8.60
C VAL A 68 -11.51 2.88 -7.27
N VAL A 69 -12.21 1.77 -7.06
CA VAL A 69 -12.11 0.94 -5.86
C VAL A 69 -11.22 -0.27 -6.13
N LYS A 70 -10.16 -0.42 -5.34
CA LYS A 70 -9.24 -1.58 -5.39
C LYS A 70 -9.45 -2.47 -4.19
N ILE A 71 -10.12 -3.60 -4.40
CA ILE A 71 -10.37 -4.60 -3.38
C ILE A 71 -9.16 -5.53 -3.29
N LEU A 72 -8.50 -5.56 -2.13
CA LEU A 72 -7.38 -6.46 -1.88
C LEU A 72 -7.89 -7.86 -1.54
N LYS A 73 -7.35 -8.88 -2.22
CA LYS A 73 -7.57 -10.26 -1.82
C LYS A 73 -6.94 -10.48 -0.44
N LYS A 74 -7.50 -11.39 0.36
CA LYS A 74 -7.05 -11.66 1.74
C LYS A 74 -5.65 -12.29 1.75
N THR A 75 -4.62 -11.45 1.66
CA THR A 75 -3.19 -11.79 1.83
C THR A 75 -2.53 -10.63 2.60
N THR A 76 -1.70 -10.94 3.59
CA THR A 76 -0.85 -10.02 4.42
C THR A 76 -1.02 -8.52 4.10
N LYS A 77 -1.91 -7.87 4.85
CA LYS A 77 -2.55 -6.58 4.50
C LYS A 77 -1.73 -5.34 4.88
N THR A 78 -0.82 -5.43 5.84
CA THR A 78 -0.32 -4.25 6.56
C THR A 78 0.72 -3.45 5.78
N THR A 79 1.65 -4.11 5.08
CA THR A 79 2.78 -3.44 4.41
C THR A 79 2.37 -2.53 3.23
N LYS A 80 1.28 -2.85 2.52
CA LYS A 80 0.91 -2.13 1.29
C LYS A 80 0.22 -0.79 1.54
N LEU A 81 -0.55 -0.67 2.62
CA LEU A 81 -1.36 0.51 2.91
C LEU A 81 -0.46 1.70 3.25
N LYS A 82 0.50 1.49 4.15
CA LYS A 82 1.39 2.56 4.62
C LYS A 82 2.39 3.05 3.56
N VAL A 83 2.86 2.18 2.65
CA VAL A 83 3.69 2.60 1.52
C VAL A 83 2.93 3.59 0.62
N GLN A 84 1.65 3.33 0.36
CA GLN A 84 0.84 4.22 -0.46
C GLN A 84 0.63 5.59 0.21
N GLU A 85 0.31 5.62 1.50
CA GLU A 85 0.17 6.87 2.27
C GLU A 85 1.47 7.67 2.29
N THR A 86 2.61 7.00 2.48
CA THR A 86 3.93 7.63 2.53
C THR A 86 4.29 8.32 1.22
N LEU A 87 3.93 7.72 0.08
CA LEU A 87 4.18 8.30 -1.24
C LEU A 87 3.22 9.46 -1.57
N GLN A 88 1.98 9.44 -1.07
CA GLN A 88 1.03 10.53 -1.29
C GLN A 88 1.40 11.81 -0.51
N GLY A 89 2.08 11.70 0.64
CA GLY A 89 2.54 12.86 1.42
C GLY A 89 3.87 13.48 0.94
N GLN A 90 4.44 13.01 -0.18
CA GLN A 90 5.73 13.48 -0.73
C GLN A 90 5.60 14.18 -2.09
N LEU A 91 4.38 14.37 -2.61
CA LEU A 91 4.07 15.09 -3.85
C LEU A 91 3.34 16.41 -3.57
#